data_AF-A0A502CX13-F1
#
_entry.id   AF-A0A502CX13-F1
#
_cell.length_a   1.000
_cell.length_b   1.000
_cell.length_c   1.000
_cell.angle_alpha   90.00
_cell.angle_beta   90.00
_cell.angle_gamma   90.00
#
_symmetry.space_group_name_H-M   'P 1'
#
loop_
_entity.id
_entity.type
_entity.pdbx_description
1 polymer ?
#
loop_
_entity_poly.entity_id
_entity_poly.type
_entity_poly.pdbx_seq_one_letter_code
_entity_poly.pdbx_strand_id
1 'polypeptide(L)'
;MAGDRMTSADFVRQLADATPRLQALVDEHLADHDGELLLHVLMADARRWVISAFYNLQDDTATMAVLHLLDEALRDGEANLENAVAISFVEDSCVWHPRMAAFVDAWPRGLRAEAERQQSTT
;
A
#
# COMPACT_ATOMS: atom_id res chain seq x y z
N MET A 1 -19.09 -0.36 19.67
CA MET A 1 -17.66 -0.29 20.00
C MET A 1 -16.99 0.25 18.75
N ALA A 2 -16.62 1.53 18.72
CA ALA A 2 -15.74 2.02 17.67
C ALA A 2 -14.40 1.32 17.91
N GLY A 3 -14.06 0.33 17.07
CA GLY A 3 -12.70 -0.19 17.06
C GLY A 3 -11.77 0.96 16.70
N ASP A 4 -10.64 1.07 17.38
CA ASP A 4 -9.65 2.08 17.05
C ASP A 4 -9.25 1.91 15.59
N ARG A 5 -9.34 2.99 14.80
CA ARG A 5 -8.92 3.00 13.40
C ARG A 5 -7.41 2.81 13.33
N MET A 6 -6.92 2.16 12.29
CA MET A 6 -5.49 2.02 12.05
C MET A 6 -4.87 3.40 11.83
N THR A 7 -3.89 3.76 12.66
CA THR A 7 -3.16 5.01 12.50
C THR A 7 -2.05 4.88 11.46
N SER A 8 -1.54 6.00 10.96
CA SER A 8 -0.35 6.01 10.10
C SER A 8 0.87 5.35 10.78
N ALA A 9 1.01 5.52 12.10
CA ALA A 9 2.09 4.89 12.86
C ALA A 9 1.93 3.35 12.95
N ASP A 10 0.70 2.86 13.14
CA ASP A 10 0.41 1.42 13.13
C ASP A 10 0.69 0.80 11.76
N PHE A 11 0.34 1.50 10.68
CA PHE A 11 0.63 1.06 9.32
C PHE A 11 2.14 0.98 9.08
N VAL A 12 2.90 2.05 9.41
CA VAL A 12 4.36 2.09 9.22
C VAL A 12 5.04 0.95 9.97
N ARG A 13 4.66 0.72 11.23
CA ARG A 13 5.20 -0.38 12.03
C ARG A 13 4.92 -1.74 11.39
N GLN A 14 3.66 -1.99 11.00
CA GLN A 14 3.28 -3.27 10.38
C GLN A 14 3.94 -3.49 9.00
N LEU A 15 4.14 -2.41 8.24
CA LEU A 15 4.86 -2.45 6.96
C LEU A 15 6.33 -2.84 7.19
N ALA A 16 6.98 -2.20 8.15
CA ALA A 16 8.38 -2.47 8.50
C ALA A 16 8.58 -3.92 9.01
N ASP A 17 7.63 -4.42 9.80
CA ASP A 17 7.65 -5.77 10.37
C ASP A 17 7.47 -6.89 9.31
N ALA A 18 6.97 -6.58 8.11
CA ALA A 18 6.65 -7.59 7.11
C ALA A 18 7.89 -8.28 6.50
N THR A 19 9.01 -7.55 6.34
CA THR A 19 10.30 -8.13 5.91
C THR A 19 11.45 -7.14 6.18
N PRO A 20 12.70 -7.61 6.44
CA PRO A 20 13.84 -6.72 6.64
C PRO A 20 14.06 -5.69 5.52
N ARG A 21 13.64 -6.00 4.29
CA ARG A 21 13.73 -5.06 3.17
C ARG A 21 12.75 -3.89 3.28
N LEU A 22 11.56 -4.13 3.86
CA LEU A 22 10.57 -3.08 4.10
C LEU A 22 10.91 -2.26 5.33
N GLN A 23 11.51 -2.87 6.35
CA GLN A 23 12.13 -2.12 7.45
C GLN A 23 13.17 -1.13 6.90
N ALA A 24 14.08 -1.60 6.04
CA ALA A 24 15.08 -0.72 5.42
C ALA A 24 14.43 0.40 4.60
N LEU A 25 13.36 0.11 3.86
CA LEU A 25 12.61 1.13 3.10
C LEU A 25 12.00 2.20 4.03
N VAL A 26 11.41 1.79 5.16
CA VAL A 26 10.87 2.73 6.16
C VAL A 26 11.98 3.56 6.81
N ASP A 27 13.11 2.93 7.16
CA ASP A 27 14.25 3.62 7.76
C ASP A 27 14.85 4.66 6.78
N GLU A 28 15.03 4.28 5.50
CA GLU A 28 15.48 5.18 4.44
C GLU A 28 14.51 6.35 4.26
N HIS A 29 13.20 6.09 4.18
CA HIS A 29 12.18 7.13 4.06
C HIS A 29 12.25 8.15 5.19
N LEU A 30 12.37 7.68 6.44
CA LEU A 30 12.48 8.59 7.58
C LEU A 30 13.81 9.35 7.58
N ALA A 31 14.91 8.70 7.21
CA ALA A 31 16.22 9.36 7.13
C ALA A 31 16.27 10.45 6.05
N ASP A 32 15.67 10.20 4.89
CA ASP A 32 15.61 11.14 3.75
C ASP A 32 14.70 12.35 4.01
N HIS A 33 13.84 12.25 5.03
CA HIS A 33 12.84 13.26 5.38
C HIS A 33 13.00 13.80 6.81
N ASP A 34 14.23 13.83 7.34
CA ASP A 34 14.55 14.41 8.67
C ASP A 34 13.70 13.83 9.83
N GLY A 35 13.31 12.56 9.72
CA GLY A 35 12.45 11.85 10.68
C GLY A 35 10.94 12.08 10.47
N GLU A 36 10.54 12.84 9.45
CA GLU A 36 9.14 13.12 9.14
C GLU A 36 8.49 12.01 8.31
N LEU A 37 7.29 11.58 8.74
CA LEU A 37 6.49 10.63 7.97
C LEU A 37 5.71 11.34 6.86
N LEU A 38 6.31 11.40 5.66
CA LEU A 38 5.59 11.79 4.44
C LEU A 38 4.79 10.61 3.88
N LEU A 39 3.58 10.39 4.42
CA LEU A 39 2.76 9.20 4.16
C LEU A 39 2.52 8.88 2.68
N HIS A 40 2.19 9.89 1.86
CA HIS A 40 1.96 9.67 0.42
C HIS A 40 3.23 9.25 -0.34
N VAL A 41 4.40 9.74 0.10
CA VAL A 41 5.69 9.36 -0.49
C VAL A 41 6.02 7.92 -0.08
N LEU A 42 5.89 7.58 1.20
CA LEU A 42 6.08 6.21 1.67
C LEU A 42 5.15 5.22 0.95
N MET A 43 3.89 5.61 0.73
CA MET A 43 2.92 4.79 0.00
C MET A 43 3.35 4.56 -1.45
N ALA A 44 3.93 5.57 -2.10
CA ALA A 44 4.48 5.43 -3.44
C ALA A 44 5.68 4.47 -3.47
N ASP A 45 6.54 4.48 -2.45
CA ASP A 45 7.66 3.55 -2.34
C ASP A 45 7.20 2.12 -2.03
N ALA A 46 6.23 1.95 -1.13
CA ALA A 46 5.59 0.67 -0.88
C ALA A 46 4.94 0.11 -2.16
N ARG A 47 4.25 0.95 -2.94
CA ARG A 47 3.69 0.58 -4.25
C ARG A 47 4.77 0.06 -5.21
N ARG A 48 5.86 0.82 -5.39
CA ARG A 48 6.99 0.43 -6.25
C ARG A 48 7.60 -0.89 -5.80
N TRP A 49 7.76 -1.06 -4.48
CA TRP A 49 8.27 -2.30 -3.91
C TRP A 49 7.36 -3.48 -4.21
N VAL A 50 6.06 -3.38 -3.92
CA VAL A 50 5.07 -4.47 -4.12
C VAL A 50 4.99 -4.86 -5.60
N ILE A 51 4.92 -3.89 -6.52
CA ILE A 51 4.90 -4.15 -7.96
C ILE A 51 6.16 -4.90 -8.40
N SER A 52 7.33 -4.43 -7.93
CA SER A 52 8.61 -5.08 -8.23
C SER A 52 8.68 -6.50 -7.68
N ALA A 53 8.25 -6.71 -6.43
CA ALA A 53 8.26 -8.02 -5.79
C ALA A 53 7.33 -9.01 -6.51
N PHE A 54 6.13 -8.56 -6.88
CA PHE A 54 5.14 -9.34 -7.63
C PHE A 54 5.67 -9.81 -8.99
N TYR A 55 6.24 -8.92 -9.81
CA TYR A 55 6.70 -9.29 -11.15
C TYR A 55 8.05 -10.01 -11.18
N ASN A 56 8.87 -9.87 -10.14
CA ASN A 56 10.17 -10.54 -10.06
C ASN A 56 10.14 -11.84 -9.24
N LEU A 57 8.97 -12.28 -8.75
CA LEU A 57 8.77 -13.50 -7.94
C LEU A 57 9.73 -13.60 -6.74
N GLN A 58 10.04 -12.46 -6.12
CA GLN A 58 11.09 -12.40 -5.10
C GLN A 58 10.61 -12.78 -3.70
N ASP A 59 9.35 -12.52 -3.38
CA ASP A 59 8.80 -12.77 -2.04
C ASP A 59 7.26 -12.73 -2.05
N ASP A 60 6.63 -13.83 -2.48
CA ASP A 60 5.16 -13.92 -2.56
C ASP A 60 4.50 -13.72 -1.20
N THR A 61 5.12 -14.19 -0.11
CA THR A 61 4.55 -14.07 1.24
C THR A 61 4.53 -12.62 1.69
N ALA A 62 5.65 -11.91 1.60
CA ALA A 62 5.70 -10.50 1.99
C ALA A 62 4.86 -9.62 1.04
N THR A 63 4.86 -9.92 -0.26
CA THR A 63 4.02 -9.22 -1.24
C THR A 63 2.54 -9.31 -0.86
N MET A 64 2.06 -10.52 -0.57
CA MET A 64 0.67 -10.72 -0.15
C MET A 64 0.38 -10.10 1.21
N ALA A 65 1.30 -10.16 2.17
CA ALA A 65 1.16 -9.51 3.47
C ALA A 65 0.97 -7.98 3.33
N VAL A 66 1.76 -7.33 2.48
CA VAL A 66 1.61 -5.89 2.22
C VAL A 66 0.30 -5.58 1.50
N LEU A 67 -0.10 -6.37 0.50
CA LEU A 67 -1.39 -6.18 -0.16
C LEU A 67 -2.57 -6.30 0.81
N HIS A 68 -2.52 -7.25 1.75
CA HIS A 68 -3.52 -7.37 2.81
C HIS A 68 -3.50 -6.18 3.78
N LEU A 69 -2.31 -5.73 4.20
CA LEU A 69 -2.18 -4.54 5.04
C LEU A 69 -2.75 -3.29 4.37
N LEU A 70 -2.55 -3.13 3.06
CA LEU A 70 -3.11 -2.01 2.28
C LEU A 70 -4.64 -2.09 2.20
N ASP A 71 -5.22 -3.29 2.05
CA ASP A 71 -6.67 -3.50 2.07
C ASP A 71 -7.29 -3.14 3.43
N GLU A 72 -6.61 -3.50 4.51
CA GLU A 72 -7.00 -3.13 5.87
C GLU A 72 -6.88 -1.63 6.11
N ALA A 73 -5.76 -1.02 5.70
CA ALA A 73 -5.53 0.42 5.80
C ALA A 73 -6.56 1.24 5.01
N LEU A 74 -7.01 0.75 3.85
CA LEU A 74 -8.08 1.38 3.08
C LEU A 74 -9.44 1.30 3.79
N ARG A 75 -9.72 0.21 4.51
CA ARG A 75 -11.04 -0.04 5.12
C ARG A 75 -11.18 0.54 6.54
N ASP A 76 -10.12 0.40 7.33
CA ASP A 76 -10.11 0.69 8.76
C ASP A 76 -9.11 1.80 9.15
N GLY A 77 -8.40 2.37 8.17
CA GLY A 77 -7.47 3.46 8.41
C GLY A 77 -8.13 4.77 8.84
N GLU A 78 -7.34 5.64 9.47
CA GLU A 78 -7.71 7.05 9.57
C GLU A 78 -7.80 7.70 8.20
N ALA A 79 -8.53 8.82 8.10
CA ALA A 79 -8.85 9.44 6.80
C ALA A 79 -7.63 9.75 5.93
N ASN A 80 -6.50 10.14 6.55
CA ASN A 80 -5.25 10.41 5.83
C ASN A 80 -4.63 9.11 5.27
N LEU A 81 -4.69 8.02 6.03
CA LEU A 81 -4.19 6.71 5.62
C LEU A 81 -5.05 6.09 4.53
N GLU A 82 -6.38 6.10 4.71
CA GLU A 82 -7.35 5.69 3.69
C GLU A 82 -7.10 6.43 2.37
N ASN A 83 -6.99 7.76 2.43
CA ASN A 83 -6.74 8.60 1.26
C ASN A 83 -5.38 8.31 0.61
N ALA A 84 -4.33 8.07 1.40
CA ALA A 84 -3.02 7.72 0.87
C ALA A 84 -3.04 6.40 0.12
N VAL A 85 -3.74 5.38 0.63
CA VAL A 85 -3.90 4.11 -0.09
C VAL A 85 -4.71 4.31 -1.38
N ALA A 86 -5.84 5.03 -1.32
CA ALA A 86 -6.70 5.24 -2.48
C ALA A 86 -5.96 5.95 -3.63
N ILE A 87 -5.22 7.01 -3.34
CA ILE A 87 -4.54 7.82 -4.36
C ILE A 87 -3.16 7.24 -4.68
N SER A 88 -2.30 7.14 -3.66
CA SER A 88 -0.88 6.82 -3.86
C SER A 88 -0.60 5.32 -3.97
N PHE A 89 -1.60 4.45 -3.80
CA PHE A 89 -1.47 3.04 -4.18
C PHE A 89 -2.42 2.66 -5.31
N VAL A 90 -3.73 2.78 -5.13
CA VAL A 90 -4.72 2.26 -6.08
C VAL A 90 -4.70 3.02 -7.40
N GLU A 91 -4.92 4.33 -7.38
CA GLU A 91 -4.95 5.16 -8.60
C GLU A 91 -3.61 5.09 -9.35
N ASP A 92 -2.52 5.34 -8.61
CA ASP A 92 -1.16 5.39 -9.14
C ASP A 92 -0.61 4.03 -9.61
N SER A 93 -1.27 2.92 -9.31
CA SER A 93 -0.90 1.60 -9.85
C SER A 93 -1.25 1.46 -11.34
N CYS A 94 -1.88 2.48 -11.94
CA CYS A 94 -2.30 2.46 -13.34
C CYS A 94 -3.15 1.23 -13.67
N VAL A 95 -4.14 0.94 -12.82
CA VAL A 95 -5.01 -0.25 -12.88
C VAL A 95 -5.72 -0.42 -14.22
N TRP A 96 -5.88 0.65 -15.00
CA TRP A 96 -6.45 0.66 -16.35
C TRP A 96 -5.52 0.03 -17.40
N HIS A 97 -4.22 -0.10 -17.13
CA HIS A 97 -3.24 -0.56 -18.10
C HIS A 97 -3.25 -2.10 -18.17
N PRO A 98 -3.42 -2.73 -19.35
CA PRO A 98 -3.56 -4.20 -19.46
C PRO A 98 -2.42 -5.01 -18.85
N ARG A 99 -1.19 -4.48 -18.87
CA ARG A 99 -0.03 -5.12 -18.21
C ARG A 99 -0.20 -5.27 -16.70
N MET A 100 -1.05 -4.45 -16.07
CA MET A 100 -1.30 -4.51 -14.64
C MET A 100 -2.40 -5.51 -14.25
N ALA A 101 -3.09 -6.12 -15.23
CA ALA A 101 -4.23 -7.00 -14.96
C ALA A 101 -3.89 -8.14 -13.98
N ALA A 102 -2.77 -8.85 -14.19
CA ALA A 102 -2.36 -9.93 -13.30
C ALA A 102 -2.06 -9.45 -11.87
N PHE A 103 -1.47 -8.25 -11.73
CA PHE A 103 -1.23 -7.65 -10.44
C PHE A 103 -2.54 -7.26 -9.73
N VAL A 104 -3.46 -6.63 -10.45
CA VAL A 104 -4.79 -6.25 -9.93
C VAL A 104 -5.63 -7.48 -9.57
N ASP A 105 -5.54 -8.56 -10.34
CA ASP A 105 -6.24 -9.82 -10.04
C ASP A 105 -5.78 -10.42 -8.70
N ALA A 106 -4.50 -10.22 -8.33
CA ALA A 106 -3.94 -10.68 -7.06
C ALA A 106 -4.35 -9.82 -5.85
N TRP A 107 -4.92 -8.63 -6.06
CA TRP A 107 -5.28 -7.74 -4.96
C TRP A 107 -6.38 -8.33 -4.07
N PRO A 108 -6.42 -7.98 -2.78
CA PRO A 108 -7.59 -8.24 -1.94
C PRO A 108 -8.85 -7.51 -2.44
N ARG A 109 -10.01 -7.90 -1.90
CA ARG A 109 -11.31 -7.47 -2.40
C ARG A 109 -11.55 -5.96 -2.27
N GLY A 110 -11.15 -5.33 -1.17
CA GLY A 110 -11.35 -3.90 -0.95
C GLY A 110 -10.57 -3.05 -1.93
N LEU A 111 -9.29 -3.37 -2.16
CA LEU A 111 -8.47 -2.70 -3.16
C LEU A 111 -9.05 -2.82 -4.59
N ARG A 112 -9.54 -4.00 -4.99
CA ARG A 112 -10.21 -4.17 -6.29
C ARG A 112 -11.49 -3.34 -6.39
N ALA A 113 -12.32 -3.36 -5.35
CA ALA A 113 -13.57 -2.58 -5.32
C ALA A 113 -13.29 -1.07 -5.43
N GLU A 114 -12.22 -0.60 -4.80
CA GLU A 114 -11.79 0.81 -4.89
C GLU A 114 -11.30 1.15 -6.30
N ALA A 115 -10.52 0.27 -6.94
CA ALA A 115 -10.11 0.46 -8.33
C ALA A 115 -11.32 0.56 -9.28
N GLU A 116 -12.31 -0.34 -9.13
CA GLU A 116 -13.56 -0.30 -9.91
C GLU A 116 -14.34 0.99 -9.68
N ARG A 117 -14.43 1.46 -8.43
CA ARG A 117 -15.09 2.71 -8.05
C ARG A 117 -14.43 3.92 -8.71
N GLN A 118 -13.10 4.01 -8.68
CA GLN A 118 -12.33 5.09 -9.28
C GLN A 118 -12.50 5.13 -10.81
N GLN A 119 -12.47 3.96 -11.47
CA GLN A 119 -12.69 3.86 -12.92
C GLN A 119 -14.11 4.25 -13.34
N SER A 120 -15.12 3.99 -12.51
CA SER A 120 -16.52 4.34 -12.80
C SER A 120 -16.82 5.83 -12.64
N THR A 121 -15.90 6.59 -12.06
CA THR A 121 -16.04 8.03 -11.77
C THR A 121 -15.27 8.91 -12.77
N THR A 122 -14.46 8.30 -13.64
CA THR A 122 -13.64 8.96 -14.67
C THR A 122 -14.34 8.95 -16.03
#